data_AF-A0A024WR73-F1
#
_entry.id   AF-A0A024WR73-F1
#
_cell.length_a   1.000
_cell.length_b   1.000
_cell.length_c   1.000
_cell.angle_alpha   90.00
_cell.angle_beta   90.00
_cell.angle_gamma   90.00
#
_symmetry.space_group_name_H-M   'P 1'
#
loop_
_entity.id
_entity.type
_entity.pdbx_description
1 polymer ?
#
loop_
_entity_poly.entity_id
_entity_poly.type
_entity_poly.pdbx_seq_one_letter_code
_entity_poly.pdbx_strand_id
1 'polypeptide(L)'
;MLPHKTYKGQLALKKLKVCVGMPYPYDKKKKYVLPSALRAFRLKKHRRYCRLGTLSSRVGWNYDTLVKKNEVLRKQVSKAYYKKKVNNLNEKKEIKTEALNLINPEQRQVLENFGYA
;
A
#
# COMPACT_ATOMS: atom_id res chain seq x y z
N MET A 1 8.33 -8.62 -20.34
CA MET A 1 8.65 -7.71 -21.46
C MET A 1 10.08 -7.20 -21.30
N LEU A 2 11.04 -8.11 -21.16
CA LEU A 2 12.47 -7.80 -21.04
C LEU A 2 13.22 -8.73 -21.99
N PRO A 3 14.39 -8.32 -22.51
CA PRO A 3 15.23 -9.17 -23.34
C PRO A 3 15.90 -10.27 -22.49
N HIS A 4 15.10 -11.21 -21.99
CA HIS A 4 15.47 -12.26 -21.03
C HIS A 4 16.51 -13.25 -21.55
N LYS A 5 16.78 -13.27 -22.86
CA LYS A 5 17.88 -14.04 -23.45
C LYS A 5 19.24 -13.38 -23.22
N THR A 6 19.28 -12.04 -23.08
CA THR A 6 20.53 -11.32 -22.80
C THR A 6 20.88 -11.39 -21.32
N TYR A 7 22.17 -11.34 -21.00
CA TYR A 7 22.67 -11.33 -19.62
C TYR A 7 22.01 -10.21 -18.77
N LYS A 8 21.92 -9.00 -19.32
CA LYS A 8 21.26 -7.85 -18.67
C LYS A 8 19.79 -8.12 -18.36
N GLY A 9 19.05 -8.74 -19.29
CA GLY A 9 17.64 -9.06 -19.08
C GLY A 9 17.43 -10.14 -18.02
N GLN A 10 18.31 -11.14 -17.95
CA GLN A 10 18.27 -12.17 -16.90
C GLN A 10 18.54 -11.57 -15.52
N LEU A 11 19.54 -10.68 -15.40
CA LEU A 11 19.82 -9.98 -14.15
C LEU A 11 18.63 -9.13 -13.67
N ALA A 12 17.94 -8.44 -14.60
CA ALA A 12 16.76 -7.66 -14.27
C ALA A 12 15.61 -8.54 -13.73
N LEU A 13 15.37 -9.71 -14.34
CA LEU A 13 14.37 -10.66 -13.86
C LEU A 13 14.73 -11.23 -12.48
N LYS A 14 16.01 -11.53 -12.22
CA LYS A 14 16.46 -12.01 -10.90
C LYS A 14 16.22 -10.99 -9.77
N LYS A 15 16.23 -9.68 -10.07
CA LYS A 15 15.94 -8.62 -9.10
C LYS A 15 14.45 -8.52 -8.77
N LEU A 16 13.56 -8.92 -9.68
CA LEU A 16 12.13 -8.82 -9.50
C LEU A 16 11.61 -9.98 -8.63
N LYS A 17 10.94 -9.65 -7.53
CA LYS A 17 10.24 -10.61 -6.68
C LYS A 17 8.73 -10.40 -6.81
N VAL A 18 8.01 -11.43 -7.21
CA VAL A 18 6.54 -11.41 -7.35
C VAL A 18 5.97 -12.46 -6.41
N CYS A 19 5.03 -12.05 -5.55
CA CYS A 19 4.38 -12.92 -4.60
C CYS A 19 2.86 -12.79 -4.75
N VAL A 20 2.14 -13.88 -4.47
CA VAL A 20 0.68 -13.88 -4.40
C VAL A 20 0.26 -13.77 -2.93
N GLY A 21 -0.57 -12.79 -2.61
CA GLY A 21 -0.76 -12.37 -1.21
C GLY A 21 0.41 -11.52 -0.70
N MET A 22 0.43 -11.26 0.59
CA MET A 22 1.41 -10.39 1.24
C MET A 22 2.15 -11.17 2.35
N PRO A 23 3.29 -11.78 2.02
CA PRO A 23 4.07 -12.53 2.99
C PRO A 23 4.86 -11.60 3.93
N TYR A 24 5.27 -12.16 5.08
CA TYR A 24 6.34 -11.59 5.90
C TYR A 24 7.63 -11.60 5.07
N PRO A 25 8.47 -10.54 5.03
CA PRO A 25 8.50 -9.31 5.84
C PRO A 25 7.85 -8.07 5.15
N TYR A 26 7.11 -8.24 4.05
CA TYR A 26 6.56 -7.12 3.28
C TYR A 26 5.22 -6.59 3.82
N ASP A 27 4.56 -7.36 4.67
CA ASP A 27 3.33 -7.01 5.36
C ASP A 27 3.45 -5.72 6.20
N LYS A 28 4.58 -5.55 6.90
CA LYS A 28 4.90 -4.40 7.77
C LYS A 28 5.42 -3.18 7.00
N LYS A 29 5.84 -3.34 5.74
CA LYS A 29 6.39 -2.26 4.93
C LYS A 29 5.29 -1.45 4.25
N LYS A 30 5.55 -0.14 4.02
CA LYS A 30 4.65 0.71 3.22
C LYS A 30 4.65 0.19 1.77
N LYS A 31 3.46 -0.01 1.23
CA LYS A 31 3.23 -0.49 -0.14
C LYS A 31 2.97 0.69 -1.05
N TYR A 32 3.48 0.61 -2.26
CA TYR A 32 3.25 1.59 -3.31
C TYR A 32 2.28 1.03 -4.35
N VAL A 33 1.54 1.94 -4.98
CA VAL A 33 0.57 1.64 -6.03
C VAL A 33 0.92 2.50 -7.22
N LEU A 34 0.90 1.93 -8.42
CA LEU A 34 1.11 2.67 -9.67
C LEU A 34 -0.23 3.21 -10.18
N PRO A 35 -0.51 4.53 -10.05
CA PRO A 35 -1.83 5.07 -10.38
C PRO A 35 -2.17 4.92 -11.87
N SER A 36 -1.15 5.04 -12.72
CA SER A 36 -1.28 4.95 -14.18
C SER A 36 -1.67 3.56 -14.69
N ALA A 37 -1.64 2.51 -13.86
CA ALA A 37 -2.03 1.15 -14.28
C ALA A 37 -3.26 0.63 -13.52
N LEU A 38 -3.91 1.47 -12.71
CA LEU A 38 -5.09 1.05 -11.96
C LEU A 38 -6.31 0.90 -12.87
N ARG A 39 -7.04 -0.21 -12.64
CA ARG A 39 -8.30 -0.51 -13.33
C ARG A 39 -9.30 0.66 -13.25
N ALA A 40 -9.40 1.31 -12.09
CA ALA A 40 -10.35 2.40 -11.86
C ALA A 40 -10.15 3.58 -12.83
N PHE A 41 -8.90 3.86 -13.22
CA PHE A 41 -8.59 4.94 -14.15
C PHE A 41 -8.58 4.48 -15.62
N ARG A 42 -8.16 3.23 -15.88
CA ARG A 42 -7.95 2.74 -17.25
C ARG A 42 -9.17 2.10 -17.89
N LEU A 43 -10.08 1.53 -17.11
CA LEU A 43 -11.24 0.81 -17.63
C LEU A 43 -12.53 1.58 -17.35
N LYS A 44 -13.34 1.80 -18.39
CA LYS A 44 -14.69 2.38 -18.24
C LYS A 44 -15.57 1.45 -17.37
N LYS A 45 -16.41 2.03 -16.51
CA LYS A 45 -17.22 1.32 -15.50
C LYS A 45 -18.05 0.15 -16.04
N HIS A 46 -18.59 0.27 -17.26
CA HIS A 46 -19.46 -0.75 -17.87
C HIS A 46 -18.71 -1.94 -18.46
N ARG A 47 -17.39 -1.84 -18.67
CA ARG A 47 -16.62 -2.93 -19.31
C ARG A 47 -16.30 -4.02 -18.29
N ARG A 48 -16.63 -5.26 -18.65
CA ARG A 48 -16.34 -6.45 -17.82
C ARG A 48 -14.83 -6.65 -17.70
N TYR A 49 -14.39 -7.14 -16.55
CA TYR A 49 -12.99 -7.50 -16.29
C TYR A 49 -12.93 -8.84 -15.55
N CYS A 50 -11.78 -9.50 -15.62
CA CYS A 50 -11.53 -10.73 -14.91
C CYS A 50 -10.48 -10.51 -13.82
N ARG A 51 -10.66 -11.15 -12.66
CA ARG A 51 -9.64 -11.19 -11.61
C ARG A 51 -8.70 -12.35 -11.89
N LEU A 52 -7.40 -12.07 -11.98
CA LEU A 52 -6.38 -13.08 -12.27
C LEU A 52 -6.49 -14.31 -11.36
N GLY A 53 -6.65 -14.13 -10.04
CA GLY A 53 -6.80 -15.26 -9.12
C GLY A 53 -7.97 -16.20 -9.47
N THR A 54 -9.11 -15.66 -9.91
CA THR A 54 -10.27 -16.49 -10.31
C THR A 54 -10.00 -17.25 -11.61
N LEU A 55 -9.30 -16.62 -12.57
CA LEU A 55 -8.89 -17.27 -13.80
C LEU A 55 -7.90 -18.40 -13.50
N SER A 56 -6.86 -18.10 -12.72
CA SER A 56 -5.82 -19.07 -12.36
C SER A 56 -6.40 -20.30 -11.65
N SER A 57 -7.36 -20.13 -10.72
CA SER A 57 -7.99 -21.27 -10.06
C SER A 57 -8.71 -22.21 -11.03
N ARG A 58 -9.35 -21.65 -12.08
CA ARG A 58 -10.02 -22.46 -13.11
C ARG A 58 -9.05 -23.23 -14.00
N VAL A 59 -7.83 -22.71 -14.15
CA VAL A 59 -6.74 -23.32 -14.95
C VAL A 59 -5.88 -24.26 -14.09
N GLY A 60 -6.32 -24.60 -12.86
CA GLY A 60 -5.66 -25.60 -12.01
C GLY A 60 -4.73 -25.03 -10.93
N TRP A 61 -4.78 -23.72 -10.63
CA TRP A 61 -4.06 -23.17 -9.49
C TRP A 61 -4.81 -23.43 -8.17
N ASN A 62 -4.33 -24.41 -7.38
CA ASN A 62 -5.05 -24.93 -6.22
C ASN A 62 -4.94 -24.08 -4.93
N TYR A 63 -4.04 -23.09 -4.88
CA TYR A 63 -3.72 -22.37 -3.63
C TYR A 63 -4.59 -21.14 -3.35
N ASP A 64 -5.62 -20.87 -4.15
CA ASP A 64 -6.48 -19.68 -4.00
C ASP A 64 -7.21 -19.63 -2.65
N THR A 65 -7.68 -20.77 -2.14
CA THR A 65 -8.35 -20.88 -0.82
C THR A 65 -7.39 -20.60 0.34
N LEU A 66 -6.18 -21.16 0.27
CA LEU A 66 -5.12 -20.95 1.25
C LEU A 66 -4.71 -19.49 1.34
N VAL A 67 -4.48 -18.84 0.20
CA VAL A 67 -4.10 -17.42 0.15
C VAL A 67 -5.20 -16.53 0.72
N LYS A 68 -6.48 -16.81 0.41
CA LYS A 68 -7.61 -16.06 0.98
C LYS A 68 -7.63 -16.15 2.51
N LYS A 69 -7.46 -17.34 3.07
CA LYS A 69 -7.42 -17.56 4.53
C LYS A 69 -6.31 -16.72 5.17
N ASN A 70 -5.10 -16.78 4.62
CA ASN A 70 -3.95 -16.05 5.16
C ASN A 70 -4.11 -14.52 5.03
N GLU A 71 -4.70 -14.03 3.93
CA GLU A 71 -4.97 -12.60 3.76
C GLU A 71 -6.05 -12.07 4.72
N VAL A 72 -7.05 -12.89 5.09
CA VAL A 72 -8.05 -12.51 6.11
C VAL A 72 -7.36 -12.31 7.46
N LEU A 73 -6.54 -13.28 7.89
CA LEU A 73 -5.78 -13.17 9.14
C LEU A 73 -4.86 -11.95 9.15
N ARG A 74 -4.12 -11.72 8.05
CA ARG A 74 -3.24 -10.56 7.91
C ARG A 74 -3.99 -9.23 8.02
N LYS A 75 -5.20 -9.13 7.44
CA LYS A 75 -6.03 -7.91 7.51
C LYS A 75 -6.55 -7.67 8.92
N GLN A 76 -6.88 -8.70 9.68
CA GLN A 76 -7.29 -8.57 11.09
C GLN A 76 -6.16 -7.95 11.93
N VAL A 77 -4.94 -8.49 11.82
CA VAL A 77 -3.75 -7.94 12.49
C VAL A 77 -3.49 -6.50 12.06
N SER A 78 -3.55 -6.23 10.75
CA SER A 78 -3.35 -4.88 10.21
C SER A 78 -4.39 -3.88 10.70
N LYS A 79 -5.65 -4.30 10.92
CA LYS A 79 -6.72 -3.44 11.44
C LYS A 79 -6.46 -3.05 12.89
N ALA A 80 -6.02 -3.99 13.73
CA ALA A 80 -5.63 -3.72 15.11
C ALA A 80 -4.45 -2.74 15.20
N TYR A 81 -3.43 -2.92 14.35
CA TYR A 81 -2.31 -1.98 14.24
C TYR A 81 -2.78 -0.58 13.81
N TYR A 82 -3.64 -0.50 12.79
CA TYR A 82 -4.12 0.78 12.28
C TYR A 82 -4.94 1.55 13.32
N LYS A 83 -5.78 0.87 14.12
CA LYS A 83 -6.52 1.51 15.22
C LYS A 83 -5.58 2.19 16.22
N LYS A 84 -4.54 1.46 16.67
CA LYS A 84 -3.50 2.04 17.55
C LYS A 84 -2.80 3.23 16.90
N LYS A 85 -2.44 3.11 15.62
CA LYS A 85 -1.77 4.19 14.88
C LYS A 85 -2.64 5.44 14.76
N VAL A 86 -3.95 5.30 14.52
CA VAL A 86 -4.87 6.44 14.41
C VAL A 86 -5.03 7.16 15.75
N ASN A 87 -5.16 6.42 16.85
CA ASN A 87 -5.24 7.02 18.19
C ASN A 87 -4.01 7.89 18.48
N ASN A 88 -2.80 7.33 18.30
CA ASN A 88 -1.56 8.07 18.50
C ASN A 88 -1.43 9.28 17.56
N LEU A 89 -2.02 9.23 16.36
CA LEU A 89 -2.02 10.38 15.45
C LEU A 89 -3.01 11.46 15.89
N ASN A 90 -4.13 11.11 16.51
CA ASN A 90 -5.08 12.07 17.05
C ASN A 90 -4.51 12.76 18.29
N GLU A 91 -3.92 12.02 19.22
CA GLU A 91 -3.20 12.57 20.37
C GLU A 91 -2.10 13.55 19.92
N LYS A 92 -1.32 13.17 18.89
CA LYS A 92 -0.29 14.05 18.31
C LYS A 92 -0.88 15.32 17.67
N LYS A 93 -2.10 15.26 17.13
CA LYS A 93 -2.76 16.46 16.58
C LYS A 93 -3.18 17.41 17.68
N GLU A 94 -3.75 16.90 18.78
CA GLU A 94 -4.12 17.68 19.96
C GLU A 94 -2.88 18.37 20.57
N ILE A 95 -1.81 17.61 20.78
CA ILE A 95 -0.53 18.15 21.25
C ILE A 95 0.04 19.19 20.27
N LYS A 96 -0.08 18.95 18.95
CA LYS A 96 0.38 19.93 17.94
C LYS A 96 -0.40 21.24 18.06
N THR A 97 -1.72 21.19 18.25
CA THR A 97 -2.53 22.41 18.40
C THR A 97 -2.18 23.19 19.66
N GLU A 98 -1.89 22.50 20.77
CA GLU A 98 -1.41 23.14 22.00
C GLU A 98 -0.03 23.76 21.79
N ALA A 99 0.89 23.04 21.15
CA ALA A 99 2.24 23.52 20.87
C ALA A 99 2.25 24.77 19.96
N LEU A 100 1.33 24.88 19.01
CA LEU A 100 1.21 26.06 18.13
C LEU A 100 0.84 27.34 18.88
N ASN A 101 0.20 27.24 20.05
CA ASN A 101 -0.12 28.40 20.89
C ASN A 101 1.06 28.88 21.73
N LEU A 102 2.07 28.01 21.96
CA LEU A 102 3.26 28.33 22.74
C LEU A 102 4.38 28.96 21.90
N ILE A 103 4.31 28.86 20.57
CA ILE A 103 5.33 29.38 19.64
C ILE A 103 5.18 30.89 19.46
N ASN A 104 6.31 31.58 19.27
CA ASN A 104 6.35 33.01 18.96
C ASN A 104 5.47 33.36 17.74
N PRO A 105 4.73 34.48 17.77
CA PRO A 105 3.74 34.82 16.73
C PRO A 105 4.36 34.96 15.33
N GLU A 106 5.57 35.49 15.21
CA GLU A 106 6.29 35.60 13.92
C GLU A 106 6.62 34.23 13.33
N GLN A 107 7.11 33.30 14.15
CA GLN A 107 7.44 31.94 13.71
C GLN A 107 6.18 31.16 13.32
N ARG A 108 5.07 31.39 14.04
CA ARG A 108 3.77 30.83 13.69
C ARG A 108 3.28 31.34 12.35
N GLN A 109 3.38 32.64 12.08
CA GLN A 109 2.98 33.23 10.81
C GLN A 109 3.79 32.65 9.63
N VAL A 110 5.09 32.41 9.83
CA VAL A 110 5.94 31.70 8.84
C VAL A 110 5.44 30.27 8.60
N LEU A 111 5.12 29.51 9.65
CA LEU A 111 4.59 28.15 9.53
C LEU A 111 3.22 28.12 8.82
N GLU A 112 2.35 29.09 9.09
CA GLU A 112 1.04 29.25 8.44
C GLU A 112 1.19 29.54 6.94
N ASN A 113 2.10 30.46 6.57
CA ASN A 113 2.38 30.79 5.17
C ASN A 113 2.84 29.58 4.33
N PHE A 114 3.58 28.65 4.95
CA PHE A 114 4.04 27.43 4.31
C PHE A 114 3.10 26.22 4.53
N GLY A 115 1.96 26.40 5.21
CA GLY A 115 0.95 25.36 5.45
C GLY A 115 1.37 24.27 6.45
N TYR A 116 2.35 24.56 7.31
CA TYR A 116 2.83 23.65 8.36
C TYR A 116 2.14 23.83 9.71
N ALA A 117 1.48 24.97 9.94
CA ALA A 117 0.66 25.22 11.12
C ALA A 117 -0.66 24.43 11.04
#